data_AF-F2BF02-F1
#
_entry.id   AF-F2BF02-F1
#
_cell.length_a   1.000
_cell.length_b   1.000
_cell.length_c   1.000
_cell.angle_alpha   90.00
_cell.angle_beta   90.00
_cell.angle_gamma   90.00
#
_symmetry.space_group_name_H-M   'P 1'
#
loop_
_entity.id
_entity.type
_entity.pdbx_description
1 polymer ?
#
loop_
_entity_poly.entity_id
_entity_poly.type
_entity_poly.pdbx_seq_one_letter_code
_entity_poly.pdbx_strand_id
1 'polypeptide(L)'
;MAKRSAIDTLPEDIRRALERRLSENGFANYTELTDWLNAQGYEVSRSAVHRYGQKVERRFASIKASTEAARLIAEGAADEGDARSEALMAMVQTELFDSLVQIGEINDDELSPVARFDLMSEGAKRIAGLVSASTRLKEYQAKVKAKVAAVAEDAAKQAKKGGLSDEAAEAIRKQILGIAS
;
A
#
# COMPACT_ATOMS: atom_id res chain seq x y z
N MET A 1 36.90 9.08 3.92
CA MET A 1 35.78 8.33 4.53
C MET A 1 34.95 9.31 5.36
N ALA A 2 33.63 9.36 5.17
CA ALA A 2 32.77 10.22 5.98
C ALA A 2 32.80 9.77 7.46
N LYS A 3 32.95 10.72 8.39
CA LYS A 3 32.98 10.45 9.83
C LYS A 3 31.65 9.78 10.23
N ARG A 4 31.69 8.62 10.91
CA ARG A 4 30.49 7.95 11.43
C ARG A 4 29.69 8.94 12.30
N SER A 5 28.36 8.91 12.18
CA SER A 5 27.50 9.78 12.98
C SER A 5 27.70 9.49 14.46
N ALA A 6 27.70 10.50 15.33
CA ALA A 6 27.73 10.31 16.78
C ALA A 6 26.54 9.46 17.29
N ILE A 7 25.44 9.46 16.54
CA ILE A 7 24.29 8.58 16.80
C ILE A 7 24.59 7.11 16.48
N ASP A 8 25.45 6.84 15.49
CA ASP A 8 25.82 5.48 15.11
C ASP A 8 26.75 4.80 16.12
N THR A 9 27.34 5.56 17.04
CA THR A 9 28.19 5.06 18.12
C THR A 9 27.44 4.90 19.44
N LEU A 10 26.16 5.30 19.52
CA LEU A 10 25.36 5.09 20.71
C LEU A 10 25.13 3.60 20.97
N PRO A 11 25.15 3.18 22.25
CA PRO A 11 24.65 1.87 22.67
C PRO A 11 23.23 1.59 22.13
N GLU A 12 22.94 0.33 21.86
CA GLU A 12 21.69 -0.07 21.19
C GLU A 12 20.45 0.29 22.01
N ASP A 13 20.50 0.09 23.33
CA ASP A 13 19.45 0.45 24.28
C ASP A 13 19.14 1.96 24.25
N ILE A 14 20.17 2.80 24.22
CA ILE A 14 20.01 4.26 24.13
C ILE A 14 19.46 4.66 22.77
N ARG A 15 19.92 4.03 21.69
CA ARG A 15 19.42 4.28 20.34
C ARG A 15 17.93 3.91 20.22
N ARG A 16 17.52 2.78 20.79
CA ARG A 16 16.11 2.36 20.84
C ARG A 16 15.26 3.32 21.68
N ALA A 17 15.79 3.81 22.80
CA ALA A 17 15.13 4.82 23.61
C ALA A 17 14.97 6.16 22.87
N LEU A 18 15.97 6.57 22.08
CA LEU A 18 15.89 7.73 21.19
C LEU A 18 14.80 7.54 20.11
N GLU A 19 14.77 6.39 19.44
CA GLU A 19 13.76 6.07 18.42
C GLU A 19 12.35 6.08 19.00
N ARG A 20 12.16 5.53 20.20
CA ARG A 20 10.88 5.57 20.90
C ARG A 20 10.43 7.01 21.17
N ARG A 21 11.31 7.85 21.74
CA ARG A 21 11.00 9.26 22.02
C ARG A 21 10.70 10.06 20.74
N LEU A 22 11.44 9.79 19.66
CA LEU A 22 11.18 10.35 18.33
C LEU A 22 9.77 9.98 17.82
N SER A 23 9.32 8.74 18.03
CA SER A 23 7.97 8.35 17.64
C SER A 23 6.88 8.96 18.54
N GLU A 24 7.11 9.00 19.86
CA GLU A 24 6.15 9.51 20.85
C GLU A 24 5.89 11.01 20.71
N ASN A 25 6.90 11.77 20.25
CA ASN A 25 6.78 13.21 20.03
C ASN A 25 6.46 13.61 18.59
N GLY A 26 6.16 12.64 17.71
CA GLY A 26 5.83 12.90 16.31
C GLY A 26 6.99 13.47 15.49
N PHE A 27 8.22 13.04 15.76
CA PHE A 27 9.44 13.49 15.08
C PHE A 27 9.69 15.01 15.20
N ALA A 28 9.28 15.59 16.33
CA ALA A 28 9.47 16.99 16.67
C ALA A 28 10.52 17.17 17.78
N ASN A 29 10.70 18.41 18.25
CA ASN A 29 11.46 18.75 19.46
C ASN A 29 12.89 18.17 19.53
N TYR A 30 13.62 18.20 18.42
CA TYR A 30 14.99 17.71 18.34
C TYR A 30 15.96 18.31 19.37
N THR A 31 15.70 19.54 19.83
CA THR A 31 16.50 20.19 20.87
C THR A 31 16.42 19.42 22.19
N GLU A 32 15.21 19.09 22.65
CA GLU A 32 14.98 18.35 23.89
C GLU A 32 15.58 16.94 23.84
N LEU A 33 15.49 16.27 22.68
CA LEU A 33 16.11 14.96 22.47
C LEU A 33 17.64 15.03 22.50
N THR A 34 18.21 16.15 22.03
CA THR A 34 19.65 16.40 22.08
C THR A 34 20.09 16.62 23.52
N ASP A 35 19.36 17.43 24.27
CA ASP A 35 19.64 17.72 25.67
C ASP A 35 19.53 16.45 26.53
N TRP A 36 18.54 15.59 26.25
CA TRP A 36 18.38 14.29 26.91
C TRP A 36 19.56 13.34 26.65
N LEU A 37 20.12 13.31 25.44
CA LEU A 37 21.31 12.51 25.12
C LEU A 37 22.57 13.08 25.79
N ASN A 38 22.74 14.41 25.77
CA ASN A 38 23.85 15.09 26.41
C ASN A 38 23.84 14.90 27.93
N ALA A 39 22.66 14.95 28.57
CA ALA A 39 22.50 14.71 30.01
C ALA A 39 22.92 13.29 30.45
N GLN A 40 22.93 12.33 29.52
CA GLN A 40 23.42 10.97 29.76
C GLN A 40 24.90 10.78 29.44
N GLY A 41 25.60 11.86 29.08
CA GLY A 41 27.03 11.86 28.76
C GLY A 41 27.36 11.56 27.29
N TYR A 42 26.37 11.57 26.40
CA TYR A 42 26.60 11.38 24.96
C TYR A 42 26.68 12.72 24.25
N GLU A 43 27.88 13.09 23.77
CA GLU A 43 28.07 14.32 22.98
C GLU A 43 27.48 14.18 21.58
N VAL A 44 26.27 14.71 21.40
CA VAL A 44 25.56 14.69 20.12
C VAL A 44 25.07 16.09 19.76
N SER A 45 25.12 16.42 18.47
CA SER A 45 24.60 17.69 17.98
C SER A 45 23.13 17.56 17.55
N ARG A 46 22.38 18.65 17.68
CA ARG A 46 20.99 18.74 17.21
C ARG A 46 20.82 18.31 15.76
N SER A 47 21.74 18.71 14.88
CA SER A 47 21.73 18.32 13.47
C SER A 47 21.96 16.82 13.25
N ALA A 48 22.74 16.16 14.12
CA ALA A 48 22.92 14.70 14.07
C ALA A 48 21.63 13.98 14.49
N VAL A 49 20.97 14.45 15.55
CA VAL A 49 19.67 13.91 16.00
C VAL A 49 18.60 14.14 14.94
N HIS A 50 18.52 15.33 14.33
CA HIS A 50 17.57 15.63 13.26
C HIS A 50 17.73 14.72 12.05
N ARG A 51 18.96 14.60 11.52
CA ARG A 51 19.23 13.73 10.36
C ARG A 51 18.93 12.26 10.67
N TYR A 52 19.20 11.81 11.89
CA TYR A 52 18.83 10.48 12.34
C TYR A 52 17.32 10.31 12.42
N GLY A 53 16.63 11.26 13.06
CA GLY A 53 15.18 11.29 13.22
C GLY A 53 14.46 11.20 11.87
N GLN A 54 14.84 12.01 10.89
CA GLN A 54 14.29 11.93 9.53
C GLN A 54 14.50 10.55 8.86
N LYS A 55 15.60 9.86 9.15
CA LYS A 55 15.84 8.51 8.63
C LYS A 55 14.91 7.49 9.29
N VAL A 56 14.68 7.63 10.59
CA VAL A 56 13.76 6.77 11.36
C VAL A 56 12.32 7.03 10.93
N GLU A 57 11.93 8.31 10.79
CA GLU A 57 10.60 8.74 10.34
C GLU A 57 10.24 8.13 8.99
N ARG A 58 11.13 8.23 7.99
CA ARG A 58 10.90 7.61 6.68
C ARG A 58 10.71 6.09 6.77
N ARG A 59 11.49 5.41 7.62
CA ARG A 59 11.33 3.97 7.84
C ARG A 59 9.99 3.65 8.52
N PHE A 60 9.61 4.43 9.51
CA PHE A 60 8.37 4.25 10.26
C PHE A 60 7.14 4.48 9.36
N ALA A 61 7.18 5.53 8.53
CA ALA A 61 6.17 5.80 7.52
C ALA A 61 6.02 4.62 6.53
N SER A 62 7.14 4.10 6.01
CA SER A 62 7.13 2.94 5.11
C SER A 62 6.56 1.67 5.76
N ILE A 63 6.90 1.39 7.03
CA ILE A 63 6.35 0.25 7.78
C ILE A 63 4.85 0.43 8.02
N LYS A 64 4.40 1.63 8.38
CA LYS A 64 2.98 1.94 8.59
C LYS A 64 2.19 1.76 7.29
N ALA A 65 2.69 2.30 6.19
CA ALA A 65 2.09 2.13 4.86
C ALA A 65 2.01 0.64 4.48
N SER A 66 3.08 -0.13 4.69
CA SER A 66 3.11 -1.57 4.38
C SER A 66 2.16 -2.39 5.28
N THR A 67 1.99 -1.99 6.54
CA THR A 67 1.11 -2.67 7.49
C THR A 67 -0.36 -2.38 7.17
N GLU A 68 -0.68 -1.14 6.84
CA GLU A 68 -2.02 -0.79 6.38
C GLU A 68 -2.32 -1.48 5.06
N ALA A 69 -1.32 -1.57 4.17
CA ALA A 69 -1.46 -2.30 2.92
C ALA A 69 -1.77 -3.80 3.13
N ALA A 70 -1.05 -4.44 4.06
CA ALA A 70 -1.32 -5.82 4.44
C ALA A 70 -2.73 -5.98 5.06
N ARG A 71 -3.20 -5.02 5.87
CA ARG A 71 -4.55 -5.01 6.44
C ARG A 71 -5.62 -4.95 5.35
N LEU A 72 -5.49 -4.01 4.41
CA LEU A 72 -6.42 -3.85 3.28
C LEU A 72 -6.47 -5.09 2.40
N ILE A 73 -5.32 -5.71 2.11
CA ILE A 73 -5.26 -6.98 1.37
C ILE A 73 -5.97 -8.09 2.16
N ALA A 74 -5.75 -8.19 3.48
CA ALA A 74 -6.35 -9.23 4.31
C ALA A 74 -7.86 -9.07 4.44
N GLU A 75 -8.36 -7.84 4.54
CA GLU A 75 -9.80 -7.53 4.55
C GLU A 75 -10.45 -7.84 3.20
N GLY A 76 -9.78 -7.52 2.09
CA GLY A 76 -10.24 -7.92 0.75
C GLY A 76 -10.21 -9.43 0.55
N ALA A 77 -9.20 -10.14 1.09
CA ALA A 77 -9.04 -11.58 0.87
C ALA A 77 -10.14 -12.47 1.48
N ALA A 78 -11.00 -11.92 2.36
CA ALA A 78 -12.12 -12.64 2.93
C ALA A 78 -13.24 -12.92 1.89
N ASP A 79 -13.32 -12.15 0.80
CA ASP A 79 -14.29 -12.34 -0.28
C ASP A 79 -13.57 -12.62 -1.61
N GLU A 80 -13.64 -13.87 -2.08
CA GLU A 80 -13.23 -14.33 -3.41
C GLU A 80 -11.74 -14.09 -3.81
N GLY A 81 -11.17 -14.98 -4.62
CA GLY A 81 -9.74 -14.95 -4.99
C GLY A 81 -9.26 -13.65 -5.67
N ASP A 82 -10.20 -12.85 -6.20
CA ASP A 82 -9.95 -11.63 -6.97
C ASP A 82 -9.76 -10.36 -6.12
N ALA A 83 -10.29 -10.33 -4.88
CA ALA A 83 -10.28 -9.12 -4.06
C ALA A 83 -8.87 -8.70 -3.59
N ARG A 84 -7.92 -9.65 -3.51
CA ARG A 84 -6.51 -9.32 -3.23
C ARG A 84 -5.85 -8.50 -4.34
N SER A 85 -6.11 -8.86 -5.59
CA SER A 85 -5.57 -8.13 -6.74
C SER A 85 -6.18 -6.74 -6.82
N GLU A 86 -7.47 -6.60 -6.50
CA GLU A 86 -8.14 -5.30 -6.43
C GLU A 86 -7.62 -4.43 -5.29
N ALA A 87 -7.42 -4.99 -4.10
CA ALA A 87 -6.85 -4.28 -2.96
C ALA A 87 -5.43 -3.79 -3.28
N LEU A 88 -4.57 -4.64 -3.85
CA LEU A 88 -3.25 -4.23 -4.31
C LEU A 88 -3.32 -3.08 -5.31
N MET A 89 -4.28 -3.15 -6.23
CA MET A 89 -4.47 -2.08 -7.20
C MET A 89 -4.91 -0.76 -6.58
N ALA A 90 -5.84 -0.79 -5.62
CA ALA A 90 -6.30 0.40 -4.92
C ALA A 90 -5.15 1.08 -4.15
N MET A 91 -4.29 0.30 -3.50
CA MET A 91 -3.15 0.84 -2.73
C MET A 91 -2.12 1.52 -3.63
N VAL A 92 -1.78 0.91 -4.77
CA VAL A 92 -0.87 1.55 -5.74
C VAL A 92 -1.48 2.84 -6.29
N GLN A 93 -2.80 2.90 -6.49
CA GLN A 93 -3.48 4.13 -6.90
C GLN A 93 -3.39 5.23 -5.82
N THR A 94 -3.59 4.89 -4.55
CA THR A 94 -3.46 5.83 -3.41
C THR A 94 -2.04 6.37 -3.31
N GLU A 95 -1.02 5.51 -3.30
CA GLU A 95 0.38 5.94 -3.21
C GLU A 95 0.81 6.84 -4.38
N LEU A 96 0.33 6.54 -5.59
CA LEU A 96 0.59 7.38 -6.77
C LEU A 96 -0.10 8.74 -6.66
N PHE A 97 -1.33 8.78 -6.13
CA PHE A 97 -2.03 10.04 -5.88
C PHE A 97 -1.33 10.89 -4.82
N ASP A 98 -0.96 10.28 -3.69
CA ASP A 98 -0.24 10.97 -2.61
C ASP A 98 1.11 11.52 -3.11
N SER A 99 1.81 10.76 -3.95
CA SER A 99 3.03 11.23 -4.61
C SER A 99 2.77 12.45 -5.50
N LEU A 100 1.68 12.48 -6.26
CA LEU A 100 1.31 13.64 -7.09
C LEU A 100 0.98 14.88 -6.26
N VAL A 101 0.29 14.70 -5.12
CA VAL A 101 0.01 15.80 -4.18
C VAL A 101 1.31 16.36 -3.61
N GLN A 102 2.21 15.49 -3.13
CA GLN A 102 3.51 15.90 -2.61
C GLN A 102 4.33 16.66 -3.65
N ILE A 103 4.33 16.22 -4.92
CA ILE A 103 4.97 16.96 -6.01
C ILE A 103 4.34 18.35 -6.19
N GLY A 104 3.01 18.46 -6.10
CA GLY A 104 2.28 19.72 -6.19
C GLY A 104 2.69 20.73 -5.11
N GLU A 105 2.97 20.25 -3.90
CA GLU A 105 3.32 21.04 -2.72
C GLU A 105 4.79 21.51 -2.68
N ILE A 106 5.66 21.04 -3.59
CA ILE A 106 7.06 21.47 -3.62
C ILE A 106 7.14 22.98 -3.92
N ASN A 107 7.88 23.73 -3.11
CA ASN A 107 8.01 25.17 -3.29
C ASN A 107 8.81 25.54 -4.54
N ASP A 108 8.54 26.73 -5.08
CA ASP A 108 9.16 27.24 -6.32
C ASP A 108 10.70 27.32 -6.26
N ASP A 109 11.25 27.49 -5.05
CA ASP A 109 12.70 27.54 -4.79
C ASP A 109 13.39 26.17 -4.99
N GLU A 110 12.65 25.07 -4.84
CA GLU A 110 13.16 23.70 -4.98
C GLU A 110 12.81 23.10 -6.35
N LEU A 111 11.62 23.43 -6.88
CA LEU A 111 11.17 22.93 -8.18
C LEU A 111 10.31 24.00 -8.89
N SER A 112 10.77 24.43 -10.06
CA SER A 112 10.06 25.45 -10.83
C SER A 112 8.64 24.99 -11.20
N PRO A 113 7.67 25.91 -11.35
CA PRO A 113 6.30 25.55 -11.75
C PRO A 113 6.22 24.68 -13.01
N VAL A 114 7.08 24.93 -14.00
CA VAL A 114 7.13 24.16 -15.26
C VAL A 114 7.67 22.75 -15.03
N ALA A 115 8.78 22.61 -14.29
CA ALA A 115 9.36 21.30 -14.02
C ALA A 115 8.43 20.42 -13.16
N ARG A 116 7.70 21.05 -12.22
CA ARG A 116 6.66 20.39 -11.43
C ARG A 116 5.49 19.92 -12.31
N PHE A 117 5.01 20.77 -13.23
CA PHE A 117 3.97 20.39 -14.18
C PHE A 117 4.38 19.20 -15.05
N ASP A 118 5.62 19.18 -15.54
CA ASP A 118 6.14 18.08 -16.35
C ASP A 118 6.21 16.76 -15.56
N LEU A 119 6.71 16.83 -14.31
CA LEU A 119 6.79 15.67 -13.42
C LEU A 119 5.40 15.12 -13.08
N MET A 120 4.43 15.98 -12.78
CA MET A 120 3.03 15.58 -12.56
C MET A 120 2.41 14.98 -13.83
N SER A 121 2.68 15.57 -14.99
CA SER A 121 2.17 15.08 -16.28
C SER A 121 2.70 13.69 -16.61
N GLU A 122 3.97 13.43 -16.31
CA GLU A 122 4.56 12.10 -16.49
C GLU A 122 4.00 11.08 -15.49
N GLY A 123 3.82 11.48 -14.23
CA GLY A 123 3.13 10.66 -13.22
C GLY A 123 1.71 10.30 -13.65
N ALA A 124 0.93 11.29 -14.12
CA ALA A 124 -0.44 11.10 -14.60
C ALA A 124 -0.51 10.14 -15.80
N LYS A 125 0.42 10.23 -16.75
CA LYS A 125 0.49 9.29 -17.90
C LYS A 125 0.72 7.85 -17.45
N ARG A 126 1.59 7.63 -16.45
CA ARG A 126 1.86 6.29 -15.89
C ARG A 126 0.63 5.75 -15.15
N ILE A 127 -0.11 6.59 -14.44
CA ILE A 127 -1.38 6.24 -13.80
C ILE A 127 -2.45 5.86 -14.83
N ALA A 128 -2.55 6.58 -15.95
CA ALA A 128 -3.55 6.27 -16.98
C ALA A 128 -3.41 4.84 -17.53
N GLY A 129 -2.17 4.36 -17.69
CA GLY A 129 -1.89 2.96 -18.06
C GLY A 129 -2.38 1.97 -17.00
N LEU A 130 -2.14 2.29 -15.73
CA LEU A 130 -2.56 1.48 -14.58
C LEU A 130 -4.09 1.41 -14.43
N VAL A 131 -4.78 2.55 -14.55
CA VAL A 131 -6.25 2.63 -14.55
C VAL A 131 -6.83 1.82 -15.70
N SER A 132 -6.25 1.97 -16.90
CA SER A 132 -6.68 1.20 -18.07
C SER A 132 -6.50 -0.30 -17.87
N ALA A 133 -5.39 -0.74 -17.27
CA ALA A 133 -5.16 -2.14 -16.95
C ALA A 133 -6.18 -2.66 -15.92
N SER A 134 -6.49 -1.87 -14.89
CA SER A 134 -7.51 -2.18 -13.89
C SER A 134 -8.89 -2.35 -14.51
N THR A 135 -9.31 -1.44 -15.39
CA THR A 135 -10.58 -1.56 -16.12
C THR A 135 -10.63 -2.83 -16.97
N ARG A 136 -9.56 -3.13 -17.71
CA ARG A 136 -9.49 -4.36 -18.53
C ARG A 136 -9.57 -5.63 -17.68
N LEU A 137 -8.95 -5.63 -16.50
CA LEU A 137 -9.04 -6.74 -15.56
C LEU A 137 -10.49 -6.96 -15.13
N LYS A 138 -11.19 -5.90 -14.72
CA LYS A 138 -12.61 -5.96 -14.35
C LYS A 138 -13.52 -6.44 -15.48
N GLU A 139 -13.29 -5.94 -16.69
CA GLU A 139 -14.02 -6.40 -17.88
C GLU A 139 -13.76 -7.89 -18.15
N TYR A 140 -12.52 -8.34 -18.01
CA TYR A 140 -12.16 -9.75 -18.20
C TYR A 140 -12.83 -10.63 -17.13
N GLN A 141 -12.76 -10.24 -15.87
CA GLN A 141 -13.42 -10.94 -14.76
C GLN A 141 -14.93 -11.03 -14.98
N ALA A 142 -15.58 -9.93 -15.35
CA ALA A 142 -17.00 -9.90 -15.68
C ALA A 142 -17.35 -10.86 -16.83
N LYS A 143 -16.54 -10.88 -17.90
CA LYS A 143 -16.70 -11.79 -19.04
C LYS A 143 -16.54 -13.25 -18.63
N VAL A 144 -15.54 -13.57 -17.81
CA VAL A 144 -15.33 -14.93 -17.29
C VAL A 144 -16.50 -15.35 -16.43
N LYS A 145 -16.96 -14.51 -15.49
CA LYS A 145 -18.12 -14.78 -14.63
C LYS A 145 -19.39 -15.04 -15.45
N ALA A 146 -19.65 -14.21 -16.47
CA ALA A 146 -20.78 -14.39 -17.38
C ALA A 146 -20.67 -15.70 -18.17
N LYS A 147 -19.48 -16.05 -18.66
CA LYS A 147 -19.25 -17.30 -19.39
C LYS A 147 -19.44 -18.54 -18.50
N VAL A 148 -18.95 -18.49 -17.26
CA VAL A 148 -19.14 -19.57 -16.28
C VAL A 148 -20.63 -19.73 -15.93
N ALA A 149 -21.35 -18.62 -15.75
CA ALA A 149 -22.80 -18.66 -15.52
C ALA A 149 -23.58 -19.28 -16.69
N ALA A 150 -23.25 -18.90 -17.94
CA ALA A 150 -23.86 -19.48 -19.12
C ALA A 150 -23.59 -20.99 -19.23
N VAL A 151 -22.35 -21.42 -19.01
CA VAL A 151 -21.98 -22.85 -19.00
C VAL A 151 -22.72 -23.62 -17.90
N ALA A 152 -22.85 -23.03 -16.70
CA ALA A 152 -23.58 -23.64 -15.61
C ALA A 152 -25.08 -23.81 -15.94
N GLU A 153 -25.69 -22.81 -16.58
CA GLU A 153 -27.09 -22.87 -17.01
C GLU A 153 -27.30 -23.92 -18.12
N ASP A 154 -26.42 -23.96 -19.11
CA ASP A 154 -26.48 -24.95 -20.19
C ASP A 154 -26.29 -26.38 -19.67
N ALA A 155 -25.36 -26.60 -18.73
CA ALA A 155 -25.17 -27.88 -18.07
C ALA A 155 -26.43 -28.33 -17.31
N ALA A 156 -27.09 -27.42 -16.59
CA ALA A 156 -28.34 -27.72 -15.89
C ALA A 156 -29.47 -28.07 -16.88
N LYS A 157 -29.60 -27.34 -17.99
CA LYS A 157 -30.58 -27.66 -19.05
C LYS A 157 -30.35 -29.02 -19.67
N GLN A 158 -29.08 -29.37 -19.95
CA GLN A 158 -28.74 -30.70 -20.49
C GLN A 158 -29.00 -31.81 -19.47
N ALA A 159 -28.72 -31.59 -18.19
CA ALA A 159 -29.02 -32.53 -17.11
C ALA A 159 -30.53 -32.83 -17.02
N LYS A 160 -31.39 -31.79 -17.07
CA LYS A 160 -32.85 -31.97 -17.12
C LYS A 160 -33.31 -32.75 -18.36
N LYS A 161 -32.75 -32.45 -19.54
CA LYS A 161 -33.03 -33.20 -20.77
C LYS A 161 -32.59 -34.67 -20.69
N GLY A 162 -31.53 -34.96 -19.95
CA GLY A 162 -31.04 -36.30 -19.66
C GLY A 162 -31.84 -37.06 -18.60
N GLY A 163 -32.90 -36.47 -18.03
CA GLY A 163 -33.79 -37.12 -17.07
C GLY A 163 -33.44 -36.90 -15.60
N LEU A 164 -32.50 -35.99 -15.27
CA LEU A 164 -32.28 -35.60 -13.88
C LEU A 164 -33.42 -34.72 -13.34
N SER A 165 -33.67 -34.78 -12.03
CA SER A 165 -34.65 -33.93 -11.35
C SER A 165 -34.20 -32.46 -11.34
N ASP A 166 -35.14 -31.55 -11.11
CA ASP A 166 -34.88 -30.12 -11.03
C ASP A 166 -33.89 -29.78 -9.90
N GLU A 167 -33.97 -30.48 -8.78
CA GLU A 167 -33.05 -30.31 -7.65
C GLU A 167 -31.62 -30.74 -8.02
N ALA A 168 -31.47 -31.85 -8.74
CA ALA A 168 -30.16 -32.35 -9.15
C ALA A 168 -29.51 -31.45 -10.21
N ALA A 169 -30.30 -30.89 -11.15
CA ALA A 169 -29.81 -29.92 -12.11
C ALA A 169 -29.38 -28.60 -11.47
N GLU A 170 -30.11 -28.14 -10.45
CA GLU A 170 -29.72 -26.93 -9.70
C GLU A 170 -28.49 -27.17 -8.82
N ALA A 171 -28.32 -28.38 -8.26
CA ALA A 171 -27.11 -28.75 -7.55
C ALA A 171 -25.86 -28.69 -8.46
N ILE A 172 -25.95 -29.22 -9.68
CA ILE A 172 -24.88 -29.14 -10.70
C ILE A 172 -24.56 -27.67 -11.02
N ARG A 173 -25.58 -26.83 -11.21
CA ARG A 173 -25.40 -25.39 -11.48
C ARG A 173 -24.63 -24.69 -10.36
N LYS A 174 -25.06 -24.90 -9.11
CA LYS A 174 -24.41 -24.31 -7.92
C LYS A 174 -22.98 -24.76 -7.74
N GLN A 175 -22.70 -26.04 -8.05
CA GLN A 175 -21.36 -26.60 -7.96
C GLN A 175 -20.41 -26.01 -9.01
N ILE A 176 -20.87 -25.83 -10.26
CA ILE A 176 -20.09 -25.16 -11.32
C ILE A 176 -19.82 -23.69 -10.99
N LEU A 177 -20.79 -23.01 -10.38
CA LEU A 177 -20.64 -21.61 -9.97
C LEU A 177 -19.75 -21.42 -8.73
N GLY A 178 -19.34 -22.50 -8.05
CA GLY A 178 -18.57 -22.41 -6.81
C GLY A 178 -19.35 -21.84 -5.62
N ILE A 179 -20.68 -21.75 -5.72
CA ILE A 179 -21.59 -21.26 -4.66
C ILE A 179 -21.94 -22.39 -3.68
N ALA A 180 -21.56 -23.63 -4.00
CA ALA A 180 -21.79 -24.79 -3.16
C ALA A 180 -20.71 -24.92 -2.06
N SER A 181 -20.95 -24.27 -0.93
CA SER A 181 -20.64 -24.77 0.42
C SER A 181 -21.71 -24.27 1.37
#